data_AF-X6LH92-F1
#
_entry.id   AF-X6LH92-F1
#
_cell.length_a   1.000
_cell.length_b   1.000
_cell.length_c   1.000
_cell.angle_alpha   90.00
_cell.angle_beta   90.00
_cell.angle_gamma   90.00
#
_symmetry.space_group_name_H-M   'P 1'
#
loop_
_entity.id
_entity.type
_entity.pdbx_description
1 polymer ?
#
loop_
_entity_poly.entity_id
_entity_poly.type
_entity_poly.pdbx_seq_one_letter_code
_entity_poly.pdbx_strand_id
1 'polypeptide(L)'
;MRTRCSSRIGTYVVIDMFKRTQNEYAVITSYPKATGKDLLKWRPPIATAGTGIVAICKTKQLAGNYMFKHDRGHFIENPGKPVLTPFFAAGMACFGYWNRFSFSKGHRLLAIPTDPYLPYLFDGEEILMSLRLWTFGYDLYLPDTDVIYHIYEQYYKRPLFWNDDWNIQKKTAVRTAQNWINYVLQLYEKYPKRGQLDVREIDKYGLGKERDPAQFWKWIDYDFQKMESPEFCNLLKKEGFERVPINSDLAKNIHLL
;
A
#
# COMPACT_ATOMS: atom_id res chain seq x y z
N MET A 1 27.93 -39.81 -14.04
CA MET A 1 28.04 -38.73 -13.03
C MET A 1 26.66 -38.15 -12.76
N ARG A 2 26.03 -38.51 -11.63
CA ARG A 2 24.81 -37.85 -11.16
C ARG A 2 25.25 -36.56 -10.48
N THR A 3 24.99 -35.42 -11.10
CA THR A 3 25.10 -34.11 -10.45
C THR A 3 24.12 -34.11 -9.27
N ARG A 4 24.66 -34.15 -8.06
CA ARG A 4 23.89 -33.91 -6.84
C ARG A 4 23.28 -32.51 -6.98
N CYS A 5 21.96 -32.43 -7.14
CA CYS A 5 21.23 -31.23 -6.75
C CYS A 5 21.57 -31.01 -5.28
N SER A 6 22.39 -29.99 -5.01
CA SER A 6 22.58 -29.47 -3.66
C SER A 6 21.20 -29.19 -3.09
N SER A 7 20.86 -29.91 -2.03
CA SER A 7 19.69 -29.70 -1.19
C SER A 7 19.79 -28.34 -0.50
N ARG A 8 19.59 -27.25 -1.24
CA ARG A 8 19.15 -26.00 -0.64
C ARG A 8 17.66 -26.19 -0.39
N ILE A 9 17.30 -26.39 0.87
CA ILE A 9 15.94 -26.25 1.38
C ILE A 9 15.35 -25.02 0.69
N GLY A 10 14.28 -25.21 -0.09
CA GLY A 10 13.69 -24.17 -0.92
C GLY A 10 13.22 -23.01 -0.07
N THR A 11 14.01 -21.95 0.01
CA THR A 11 13.64 -20.73 0.72
C THR A 11 12.57 -20.02 -0.09
N TYR A 12 11.31 -20.12 0.33
CA TYR A 12 10.24 -19.29 -0.19
C TYR A 12 10.54 -17.83 0.18
N VAL A 13 11.18 -17.07 -0.72
CA VAL A 13 11.69 -15.70 -0.51
C VAL A 13 10.70 -14.81 0.25
N VAL A 14 9.43 -14.83 -0.16
CA VAL A 14 8.38 -14.00 0.45
C VAL A 14 8.00 -14.47 1.86
N ILE A 15 7.98 -15.78 2.11
CA ILE A 15 7.66 -16.35 3.44
C ILE A 15 8.82 -16.11 4.40
N ASP A 16 10.06 -16.26 3.93
CA ASP A 16 11.25 -15.94 4.73
C ASP A 16 11.26 -14.45 5.11
N MET A 17 11.06 -13.57 4.12
CA MET A 17 10.92 -12.13 4.32
C MET A 17 9.83 -11.80 5.34
N PHE A 18 8.66 -12.44 5.23
CA PHE A 18 7.58 -12.28 6.19
C PHE A 18 7.98 -12.72 7.61
N LYS A 19 8.63 -13.87 7.77
CA LYS A 19 9.10 -14.34 9.09
C LYS A 19 10.10 -13.36 9.72
N ARG A 20 10.96 -12.72 8.92
CA ARG A 20 11.93 -11.73 9.40
C ARG A 20 11.28 -10.43 9.89
N THR A 21 10.03 -10.14 9.55
CA THR A 21 9.28 -9.03 10.16
C THR A 21 8.95 -9.27 11.63
N GLN A 22 8.95 -10.54 12.08
CA GLN A 22 8.55 -10.96 13.43
C GLN A 22 7.17 -10.42 13.87
N ASN A 23 6.28 -10.17 12.90
CA ASN A 23 4.98 -9.55 13.14
C ASN A 23 3.87 -10.36 12.45
N GLU A 24 2.94 -10.88 13.24
CA GLU A 24 1.81 -11.66 12.75
C GLU A 24 0.83 -10.85 11.89
N TYR A 25 0.77 -9.54 12.11
CA TYR A 25 -0.05 -8.58 11.39
C TYR A 25 0.76 -7.78 10.37
N ALA A 26 1.92 -8.30 9.93
CA ALA A 26 2.69 -7.70 8.85
C ALA A 26 1.97 -7.78 7.50
N VAL A 27 2.21 -6.75 6.67
CA VAL A 27 1.83 -6.71 5.27
C VAL A 27 3.03 -6.24 4.46
N ILE A 28 3.61 -7.12 3.66
CA ILE A 28 4.73 -6.74 2.79
C ILE A 28 4.16 -6.17 1.49
N THR A 29 4.52 -4.94 1.15
CA THR A 29 3.99 -4.25 -0.04
C THR A 29 4.99 -3.28 -0.66
N SER A 30 5.00 -3.19 -1.98
CA SER A 30 5.73 -2.16 -2.74
C SER A 30 5.25 -2.09 -4.20
N TYR A 31 5.57 -0.99 -4.87
CA TYR A 31 5.49 -0.94 -6.32
C TYR A 31 6.52 -1.89 -6.94
N PRO A 32 6.10 -2.78 -7.84
CA PRO A 32 7.02 -3.65 -8.57
C PRO A 32 8.04 -2.83 -9.35
N LYS A 33 9.28 -3.33 -9.45
CA LYS A 33 10.29 -2.77 -10.34
C LYS A 33 9.89 -2.89 -11.80
N ALA A 34 10.37 -1.97 -12.63
CA ALA A 34 10.17 -2.07 -14.06
C ALA A 34 10.92 -3.26 -14.67
N THR A 35 10.30 -3.91 -15.66
CA THR A 35 11.02 -4.80 -16.58
C THR A 35 12.01 -4.01 -17.44
N GLY A 36 12.94 -4.71 -18.08
CA GLY A 36 13.80 -4.10 -19.11
C GLY A 36 13.05 -3.83 -20.42
N LYS A 37 13.73 -3.09 -21.32
CA LYS A 37 13.20 -2.65 -22.62
C LYS A 37 12.98 -3.77 -23.63
N ASP A 38 13.80 -4.81 -23.60
CA ASP A 38 13.65 -5.98 -24.48
C ASP A 38 12.86 -7.08 -23.76
N LEU A 39 11.53 -6.96 -23.73
CA LEU A 39 10.66 -7.89 -23.01
C LEU A 39 10.80 -9.36 -23.45
N LEU A 40 11.15 -9.61 -24.72
CA LEU A 40 11.27 -10.97 -25.25
C LEU A 40 12.53 -11.68 -24.74
N LYS A 41 13.61 -10.92 -24.49
CA LYS A 41 14.86 -11.45 -23.95
C LYS A 41 15.03 -11.19 -22.46
N TRP A 42 14.17 -10.36 -21.87
CA TRP A 42 14.27 -10.01 -20.47
C TRP A 42 14.02 -11.22 -19.58
N ARG A 43 14.93 -11.41 -18.62
CA ARG A 43 14.77 -12.36 -17.53
C ARG A 43 14.86 -11.58 -16.22
N PRO A 44 14.03 -11.90 -15.22
CA PRO A 44 14.16 -11.27 -13.92
C PRO A 44 15.57 -11.57 -13.39
N PRO A 45 16.33 -10.56 -12.95
CA PRO A 45 17.59 -10.83 -12.29
C PRO A 45 17.31 -11.68 -11.06
N ILE A 46 18.26 -12.56 -10.70
CA ILE A 46 18.18 -13.27 -9.43
C ILE A 46 18.13 -12.19 -8.35
N ALA A 47 17.13 -12.28 -7.48
CA ALA A 47 16.92 -11.30 -6.46
C ALA A 47 18.08 -11.38 -5.45
N THR A 48 19.01 -10.43 -5.54
CA THR A 48 20.21 -10.38 -4.71
C THR A 48 20.06 -9.30 -3.64
N ALA A 49 20.36 -9.68 -2.39
CA ALA A 49 20.47 -8.73 -1.29
C ALA A 49 21.49 -7.63 -1.64
N GLY A 50 21.14 -6.37 -1.36
CA GLY A 50 21.99 -5.20 -1.68
C GLY A 50 21.74 -4.56 -3.05
N THR A 51 20.91 -5.15 -3.92
CA THR A 51 20.37 -4.39 -5.07
C THR A 51 19.26 -3.46 -4.58
N GLY A 52 19.37 -2.16 -4.92
CA GLY A 52 18.44 -1.14 -4.42
C GLY A 52 16.99 -1.48 -4.74
N ILE A 53 16.07 -1.28 -3.79
CA ILE A 53 14.65 -1.62 -3.89
C ILE A 53 13.83 -0.41 -4.32
N VAL A 54 12.61 -0.62 -4.80
CA VAL A 54 11.68 0.47 -5.10
C VAL A 54 10.84 0.75 -3.85
N ALA A 55 10.74 2.01 -3.47
CA ALA A 55 9.94 2.48 -2.33
C ALA A 55 9.03 3.64 -2.73
N ILE A 56 7.88 3.72 -2.08
CA ILE A 56 7.07 4.94 -2.07
C ILE A 56 7.61 5.81 -0.93
N CYS A 57 7.95 7.06 -1.23
CA CYS A 57 8.59 7.95 -0.26
C CYS A 57 7.73 9.14 0.12
N LYS A 58 6.66 9.44 -0.62
CA LYS A 58 5.86 10.64 -0.44
C LYS A 58 4.42 10.39 -0.86
N THR A 59 3.49 11.06 -0.20
CA THR A 59 2.08 11.11 -0.61
C THR A 59 1.60 12.55 -0.67
N LYS A 60 0.69 12.85 -1.60
CA LYS A 60 0.10 14.18 -1.78
C LYS A 60 -1.37 14.09 -2.15
N GLN A 61 -2.14 15.13 -1.94
CA GLN A 61 -3.49 15.23 -2.49
C GLN A 61 -3.49 15.99 -3.81
N LEU A 62 -4.39 15.58 -4.71
CA LEU A 62 -4.61 16.26 -5.98
C LEU A 62 -5.56 17.44 -5.77
N ALA A 63 -5.13 18.65 -6.13
CA ALA A 63 -5.93 19.87 -5.93
C ALA A 63 -7.33 19.82 -6.58
N GLY A 64 -7.51 19.04 -7.65
CA GLY A 64 -8.77 18.94 -8.38
C GLY A 64 -9.85 18.11 -7.66
N ASN A 65 -9.47 17.00 -7.00
CA ASN A 65 -10.42 16.04 -6.42
C ASN A 65 -10.14 15.69 -4.96
N TYR A 66 -9.10 16.27 -4.36
CA TYR A 66 -8.65 16.04 -2.98
C TYR A 66 -8.33 14.59 -2.65
N MET A 67 -8.18 13.74 -3.67
CA MET A 67 -7.77 12.35 -3.46
C MET A 67 -6.26 12.28 -3.28
N PHE A 68 -5.85 11.38 -2.37
CA PHE A 68 -4.44 11.11 -2.13
C PHE A 68 -3.85 10.31 -3.28
N LYS A 69 -2.61 10.63 -3.61
CA LYS A 69 -1.81 9.97 -4.62
C LYS A 69 -0.41 9.80 -4.08
N HIS A 70 0.05 8.56 -4.02
CA HIS A 70 1.44 8.26 -3.76
C HIS A 70 2.33 8.77 -4.90
N ASP A 71 3.52 9.26 -4.56
CA ASP A 71 4.51 9.59 -5.58
C ASP A 71 4.97 8.33 -6.31
N ARG A 72 5.60 8.51 -7.48
CA ARG A 72 6.20 7.40 -8.22
C ARG A 72 7.15 6.59 -7.33
N GLY A 73 7.34 5.32 -7.67
CA GLY A 73 8.35 4.49 -7.02
C GLY A 73 9.76 5.08 -7.18
N HIS A 74 10.48 5.23 -6.07
CA HIS A 74 11.86 5.69 -6.03
C HIS A 74 12.79 4.52 -5.79
N PHE A 75 13.90 4.46 -6.52
CA PHE A 75 14.97 3.52 -6.24
C PHE A 75 15.75 3.98 -5.01
N ILE A 76 15.78 3.13 -4.00
CA ILE A 76 16.49 3.38 -2.76
C ILE A 76 17.52 2.29 -2.50
N GLU A 77 18.56 2.62 -1.74
CA GLU A 77 19.48 1.61 -1.24
C GLU A 77 18.72 0.61 -0.35
N ASN A 78 19.05 -0.66 -0.51
CA ASN A 78 18.34 -1.75 0.16
C ASN A 78 18.93 -1.97 1.56
N PRO A 79 18.16 -1.76 2.64
CA PRO A 79 18.64 -1.92 4.01
C PRO A 79 18.90 -3.38 4.41
N GLY A 80 18.63 -4.36 3.52
CA GLY A 80 18.91 -5.78 3.73
C GLY A 80 17.92 -6.48 4.68
N LYS A 81 16.86 -5.78 5.07
CA LYS A 81 15.75 -6.28 5.89
C LYS A 81 14.45 -5.58 5.52
N PRO A 82 13.28 -6.20 5.73
CA PRO A 82 12.01 -5.50 5.58
C PRO A 82 11.96 -4.28 6.49
N VAL A 83 11.59 -3.13 5.96
CA VAL A 83 11.51 -1.87 6.72
C VAL A 83 10.09 -1.36 6.80
N LEU A 84 9.72 -0.84 7.96
CA LEU A 84 8.37 -0.33 8.20
C LEU A 84 8.12 0.90 7.33
N THR A 85 6.95 0.94 6.71
CA THR A 85 6.48 2.03 5.83
C THR A 85 5.00 2.31 6.09
N PRO A 86 4.52 3.55 5.92
CA PRO A 86 3.08 3.85 5.97
C PRO A 86 2.38 3.62 4.63
N PHE A 87 3.13 3.39 3.55
CA PHE A 87 2.62 3.43 2.18
C PHE A 87 2.23 2.05 1.68
N PHE A 88 0.94 1.87 1.39
CA PHE A 88 0.41 0.69 0.75
C PHE A 88 0.49 0.85 -0.77
N ALA A 89 1.16 -0.08 -1.45
CA ALA A 89 1.39 0.01 -2.89
C ALA A 89 0.35 -0.78 -3.71
N ALA A 90 -0.80 -1.07 -3.10
CA ALA A 90 -1.85 -1.84 -3.75
C ALA A 90 -3.15 -1.05 -3.82
N GLY A 91 -3.53 -0.63 -5.03
CA GLY A 91 -4.87 -0.10 -5.26
C GLY A 91 -5.97 -1.11 -4.85
N MET A 92 -7.22 -0.67 -4.80
CA MET A 92 -8.39 -1.49 -4.43
C MET A 92 -9.43 -1.63 -5.54
N ALA A 93 -9.27 -1.03 -6.72
CA ALA A 93 -10.29 -1.20 -7.75
C ALA A 93 -10.23 -2.60 -8.40
N CYS A 94 -11.41 -3.09 -8.80
CA CYS A 94 -11.67 -4.48 -9.17
C CYS A 94 -11.41 -4.85 -10.64
N PHE A 95 -10.81 -4.00 -11.47
CA PHE A 95 -10.70 -4.28 -12.91
C PHE A 95 -9.30 -3.98 -13.43
N GLY A 96 -8.77 -4.90 -14.24
CA GLY A 96 -7.35 -5.19 -14.47
C GLY A 96 -6.38 -4.03 -14.75
N TYR A 97 -5.10 -4.38 -14.63
CA TYR A 97 -3.88 -3.56 -14.62
C TYR A 97 -3.49 -3.04 -13.24
N TRP A 98 -2.87 -3.93 -12.46
CA TRP A 98 -2.52 -3.67 -11.07
C TRP A 98 -1.03 -3.94 -10.83
N ASN A 99 -0.29 -2.86 -10.55
CA ASN A 99 1.13 -2.88 -10.17
C ASN A 99 1.25 -3.12 -8.68
N ARG A 100 0.75 -4.27 -8.25
CA ARG A 100 0.48 -4.53 -6.85
C ARG A 100 1.31 -5.69 -6.39
N PHE A 101 2.10 -5.45 -5.36
CA PHE A 101 2.61 -6.51 -4.52
C PHE A 101 2.08 -6.28 -3.11
N SER A 102 1.35 -7.26 -2.58
CA SER A 102 0.93 -7.30 -1.19
C SER A 102 0.93 -8.74 -0.72
N PHE A 103 1.65 -9.02 0.37
CA PHE A 103 1.71 -10.34 1.00
C PHE A 103 1.43 -10.22 2.49
N SER A 104 0.52 -11.05 2.99
CA SER A 104 0.09 -11.07 4.40
C SER A 104 -0.55 -12.42 4.73
N LYS A 105 -0.76 -12.71 6.02
CA LYS A 105 -1.57 -13.86 6.42
C LYS A 105 -3.04 -13.67 6.03
N GLY A 106 -3.74 -14.79 5.80
CA GLY A 106 -5.14 -14.79 5.33
C GLY A 106 -6.14 -14.08 6.25
N HIS A 107 -5.83 -13.95 7.55
CA HIS A 107 -6.68 -13.22 8.50
C HIS A 107 -6.91 -11.75 8.09
N ARG A 108 -5.95 -11.14 7.37
CA ARG A 108 -6.08 -9.79 6.80
C ARG A 108 -7.28 -9.66 5.85
N LEU A 109 -7.56 -10.68 5.05
CA LEU A 109 -8.67 -10.66 4.08
C LEU A 109 -10.04 -10.74 4.77
N LEU A 110 -10.10 -11.41 5.92
CA LEU A 110 -11.33 -11.53 6.71
C LEU A 110 -11.59 -10.27 7.52
N ALA A 111 -10.54 -9.69 8.12
CA ALA A 111 -10.65 -8.47 8.92
C ALA A 111 -10.86 -7.22 8.05
N ILE A 112 -10.16 -7.14 6.90
CA ILE A 112 -10.10 -5.94 6.06
C ILE A 112 -10.38 -6.34 4.61
N PRO A 113 -11.66 -6.61 4.28
CA PRO A 113 -12.05 -6.98 2.93
C PRO A 113 -11.88 -5.81 1.96
N THR A 114 -11.83 -6.15 0.67
CA THR A 114 -11.91 -5.17 -0.42
C THR A 114 -13.18 -4.35 -0.28
N ASP A 115 -13.04 -3.05 -0.47
CA ASP A 115 -14.06 -2.05 -0.26
C ASP A 115 -14.93 -1.91 -1.52
N PRO A 116 -16.21 -2.28 -1.47
CA PRO A 116 -17.11 -2.21 -2.62
C PRO A 116 -17.52 -0.78 -2.97
N TYR A 117 -17.25 0.22 -2.10
CA TYR A 117 -17.61 1.62 -2.30
C TYR A 117 -16.59 2.39 -3.14
N LEU A 118 -15.61 1.71 -3.77
CA LEU A 118 -14.56 2.32 -4.58
C LEU A 118 -14.65 2.06 -6.10
N PRO A 119 -15.85 1.98 -6.72
CA PRO A 119 -15.95 1.71 -8.15
C PRO A 119 -15.33 2.86 -8.96
N TYR A 120 -14.50 2.50 -9.94
CA TYR A 120 -13.82 3.42 -10.87
C TYR A 120 -12.85 4.45 -10.27
N LEU A 121 -12.58 4.39 -8.97
CA LEU A 121 -11.61 5.25 -8.30
C LEU A 121 -10.18 4.70 -8.49
N PHE A 122 -9.23 5.61 -8.71
CA PHE A 122 -7.81 5.28 -8.93
C PHE A 122 -6.84 6.06 -8.03
N ASP A 123 -7.25 7.22 -7.54
CA ASP A 123 -6.48 7.97 -6.55
C ASP A 123 -7.28 7.93 -5.24
N GLY A 124 -6.60 7.65 -4.13
CA GLY A 124 -7.13 7.69 -2.76
C GLY A 124 -7.27 6.32 -2.10
N GLU A 125 -7.36 5.24 -2.87
CA GLU A 125 -7.60 3.91 -2.33
C GLU A 125 -6.37 3.28 -1.64
N GLU A 126 -5.17 3.68 -2.05
CA GLU A 126 -3.90 3.26 -1.42
C GLU A 126 -3.79 3.81 0.02
N ILE A 127 -3.99 5.12 0.21
CA ILE A 127 -3.95 5.72 1.56
C ILE A 127 -5.10 5.19 2.44
N LEU A 128 -6.27 4.94 1.83
CA LEU A 128 -7.41 4.38 2.53
C LEU A 128 -7.07 2.99 3.07
N MET A 129 -6.48 2.13 2.25
CA MET A 129 -6.05 0.80 2.70
C MET A 129 -4.92 0.89 3.72
N SER A 130 -3.95 1.81 3.55
CA SER A 130 -2.92 2.07 4.57
C SER A 130 -3.54 2.39 5.93
N LEU A 131 -4.46 3.36 6.00
CA LEU A 131 -5.09 3.77 7.25
C LEU A 131 -5.99 2.68 7.83
N ARG A 132 -6.74 1.96 6.99
CA ARG A 132 -7.54 0.81 7.42
C ARG A 132 -6.65 -0.28 8.03
N LEU A 133 -5.59 -0.71 7.34
CA LEU A 133 -4.64 -1.69 7.89
C LEU A 133 -4.07 -1.21 9.22
N TRP A 134 -3.61 0.04 9.28
CA TRP A 134 -2.97 0.60 10.45
C TRP A 134 -3.91 0.69 11.67
N THR A 135 -5.17 1.10 11.47
CA THR A 135 -6.19 1.19 12.53
C THR A 135 -6.72 -0.18 13.00
N PHE A 136 -6.54 -1.23 12.21
CA PHE A 136 -6.81 -2.62 12.59
C PHE A 136 -5.58 -3.32 13.18
N GLY A 137 -4.48 -2.59 13.39
CA GLY A 137 -3.27 -3.10 14.06
C GLY A 137 -2.26 -3.78 13.13
N TYR A 138 -2.44 -3.68 11.81
CA TYR A 138 -1.46 -4.15 10.83
C TYR A 138 -0.36 -3.12 10.64
N ASP A 139 0.78 -3.63 10.18
CA ASP A 139 1.98 -2.85 9.91
C ASP A 139 2.47 -3.17 8.50
N LEU A 140 2.75 -2.14 7.71
CA LEU A 140 3.21 -2.32 6.33
C LEU A 140 4.73 -2.32 6.29
N TYR A 141 5.29 -3.24 5.51
CA TYR A 141 6.71 -3.40 5.35
C TYR A 141 7.09 -3.33 3.87
N LEU A 142 8.13 -2.58 3.58
CA LEU A 142 8.79 -2.60 2.30
C LEU A 142 9.58 -3.92 2.17
N PRO A 143 9.51 -4.63 1.04
CA PRO A 143 10.31 -5.81 0.80
C PRO A 143 11.79 -5.43 0.64
N ASP A 144 12.69 -6.31 1.08
CA ASP A 144 14.13 -6.13 0.95
C ASP A 144 14.72 -6.90 -0.23
N THR A 145 13.87 -7.39 -1.11
CA THR A 145 14.24 -8.19 -2.28
C THR A 145 13.11 -8.08 -3.29
N ASP A 146 13.44 -8.00 -4.58
CA ASP A 146 12.43 -7.96 -5.63
C ASP A 146 11.69 -9.30 -5.72
N VAL A 147 10.37 -9.24 -5.57
CA VAL A 147 9.50 -10.42 -5.69
C VAL A 147 8.82 -10.48 -7.05
N ILE A 148 8.47 -9.32 -7.59
CA ILE A 148 7.70 -9.17 -8.82
C ILE A 148 8.19 -7.95 -9.59
N TYR A 149 8.10 -8.03 -10.92
CA TYR A 149 8.39 -6.95 -11.85
C TYR A 149 7.14 -6.61 -12.64
N HIS A 150 7.05 -5.37 -13.08
CA HIS A 150 5.95 -4.87 -13.88
C HIS A 150 6.43 -4.20 -15.18
N ILE A 151 5.67 -4.38 -16.25
CA ILE A 151 5.95 -3.78 -17.55
C ILE A 151 5.29 -2.39 -17.61
N TYR A 152 6.02 -1.35 -17.23
CA TYR A 152 5.57 0.05 -17.27
C TYR A 152 5.61 0.67 -18.67
N GLU A 153 6.28 0.03 -19.62
CA GLU A 153 6.54 0.62 -20.93
C GLU A 153 5.29 0.79 -21.78
N GLN A 154 5.15 2.00 -22.33
CA GLN A 154 4.01 2.39 -23.18
C GLN A 154 4.17 1.97 -24.65
N TYR A 155 5.32 1.38 -25.03
CA TYR A 155 5.57 0.95 -26.41
C TYR A 155 4.55 -0.07 -26.92
N TYR A 156 3.88 -0.77 -26.01
CA TYR A 156 2.77 -1.66 -26.32
C TYR A 156 1.46 -0.96 -25.95
N LYS A 157 0.66 -0.55 -26.94
CA LYS A 157 -0.71 -0.08 -26.71
C LYS A 157 -1.51 -1.22 -26.08
N ARG A 158 -1.84 -1.08 -24.80
CA ARG A 158 -2.71 -2.00 -24.06
C ARG A 158 -4.05 -1.31 -23.82
N PRO A 159 -5.18 -2.04 -23.83
CA PRO A 159 -6.42 -1.50 -23.31
C PRO A 159 -6.17 -1.15 -21.83
N LEU A 160 -6.44 0.08 -21.43
CA LEU A 160 -6.30 0.52 -20.05
C LEU A 160 -7.69 0.85 -19.53
N PHE A 161 -7.89 0.69 -18.23
CA PHE A 161 -9.19 0.98 -17.61
C PHE A 161 -9.72 2.40 -17.92
N TRP A 162 -8.82 3.37 -18.09
CA TRP A 162 -9.20 4.74 -18.44
C TRP A 162 -9.36 4.99 -19.94
N ASN A 163 -9.02 4.03 -20.79
CA ASN A 163 -9.26 4.12 -22.24
C ASN A 163 -10.72 3.79 -22.59
N ASP A 164 -11.44 3.07 -21.72
CA ASP A 164 -12.85 2.76 -21.91
C ASP A 164 -13.73 3.97 -21.53
N ASP A 165 -14.74 4.25 -22.36
CA ASP A 165 -15.77 5.25 -22.04
C ASP A 165 -16.86 4.60 -21.19
N TRP A 166 -16.70 4.73 -19.88
CA TRP A 166 -17.67 4.24 -18.89
C TRP A 166 -18.85 5.21 -18.68
N ASN A 167 -19.03 6.21 -19.56
CA ASN A 167 -20.16 7.14 -19.58
C ASN A 167 -20.37 7.92 -18.26
N ILE A 168 -21.56 8.54 -18.11
CA ILE A 168 -22.00 9.31 -16.93
C ILE A 168 -21.94 8.47 -15.64
N GLN A 169 -22.18 7.16 -15.72
CA GLN A 169 -22.17 6.25 -14.56
C GLN A 169 -20.84 6.28 -13.81
N LYS A 170 -19.71 6.33 -14.54
CA LYS A 170 -18.38 6.48 -13.92
C LYS A 170 -18.22 7.79 -13.16
N LYS A 171 -18.70 8.92 -13.70
CA LYS A 171 -18.56 10.21 -13.01
C LYS A 171 -19.30 10.21 -11.67
N THR A 172 -20.53 9.70 -11.64
CA THR A 172 -21.34 9.60 -10.41
C THR A 172 -20.73 8.61 -9.42
N ALA A 173 -20.28 7.45 -9.90
CA ALA A 173 -19.64 6.43 -9.10
C ALA A 173 -18.33 6.92 -8.46
N VAL A 174 -17.45 7.58 -9.22
CA VAL A 174 -16.20 8.18 -8.72
C VAL A 174 -16.49 9.23 -7.65
N ARG A 175 -17.47 10.11 -7.86
CA ARG A 175 -17.83 11.14 -6.88
C ARG A 175 -18.36 10.56 -5.57
N THR A 176 -19.14 9.48 -5.67
CA THR A 176 -19.64 8.72 -4.51
C THR A 176 -18.48 8.06 -3.77
N ALA A 177 -17.55 7.42 -4.50
CA ALA A 177 -16.34 6.85 -3.94
C ALA A 177 -15.43 7.89 -3.25
N GLN A 178 -15.27 9.07 -3.85
CA GLN A 178 -14.50 10.18 -3.25
C GLN A 178 -15.10 10.63 -1.90
N ASN A 179 -16.42 10.76 -1.83
CA ASN A 179 -17.12 11.09 -0.59
C ASN A 179 -16.95 9.98 0.45
N TRP A 180 -17.07 8.71 0.05
CA TRP A 180 -16.82 7.56 0.91
C TRP A 180 -15.39 7.54 1.47
N ILE A 181 -14.37 7.68 0.63
CA ILE A 181 -12.96 7.77 1.07
C ILE A 181 -12.79 8.89 2.09
N ASN A 182 -13.25 10.09 1.77
CA ASN A 182 -13.12 11.22 2.69
C ASN A 182 -13.87 11.00 4.01
N TYR A 183 -15.00 10.29 3.98
CA TYR A 183 -15.72 9.89 5.18
C TYR A 183 -14.94 8.90 6.04
N VAL A 184 -14.43 7.81 5.44
CA VAL A 184 -13.63 6.82 6.18
C VAL A 184 -12.33 7.43 6.71
N LEU A 185 -11.68 8.31 5.94
CA LEU A 185 -10.46 9.02 6.35
C LEU A 185 -10.69 10.11 7.43
N GLN A 186 -11.94 10.36 7.85
CA GLN A 186 -12.33 11.45 8.77
C GLN A 186 -12.03 12.86 8.21
N LEU A 187 -12.12 13.02 6.89
CA LEU A 187 -11.86 14.27 6.16
C LEU A 187 -13.10 14.80 5.42
N TYR A 188 -14.28 14.19 5.63
CA TYR A 188 -15.50 14.50 4.88
C TYR A 188 -15.94 15.96 5.02
N GLU A 189 -15.85 16.53 6.22
CA GLU A 189 -16.24 17.93 6.47
C GLU A 189 -15.21 18.93 5.93
N LYS A 190 -13.99 18.48 5.60
CA LYS A 190 -12.93 19.35 5.10
C LYS A 190 -13.04 19.62 3.59
N TYR A 191 -13.67 18.71 2.83
CA TYR A 191 -13.65 18.75 1.37
C TYR A 191 -15.05 18.88 0.76
N PRO A 192 -15.16 19.38 -0.49
CA PRO A 192 -16.45 19.50 -1.16
C PRO A 192 -17.16 18.15 -1.33
N LYS A 193 -18.45 18.12 -0.98
CA LYS A 193 -19.33 16.94 -1.06
C LYS A 193 -19.84 16.80 -2.50
N ARG A 194 -19.27 15.87 -3.27
CA ARG A 194 -19.49 15.78 -4.74
C ARG A 194 -20.41 14.65 -5.20
N GLY A 195 -20.72 13.69 -4.32
CA GLY A 195 -21.60 12.55 -4.62
C GLY A 195 -22.53 12.22 -3.46
N GLN A 196 -23.29 11.12 -3.59
CA GLN A 196 -24.00 10.58 -2.43
C GLN A 196 -23.01 9.95 -1.46
N LEU A 197 -23.42 9.82 -0.20
CA LEU A 197 -22.67 9.12 0.82
C LEU A 197 -23.60 8.06 1.42
N ASP A 198 -23.17 6.82 1.38
CA ASP A 198 -23.87 5.69 1.97
C ASP A 198 -22.97 5.09 3.06
N VAL A 199 -23.43 5.11 4.31
CA VAL A 199 -22.68 4.70 5.49
C VAL A 199 -23.22 3.43 6.14
N ARG A 200 -24.15 2.73 5.47
CA ARG A 200 -24.83 1.56 6.06
C ARG A 200 -23.88 0.43 6.48
N GLU A 201 -22.74 0.30 5.80
CA GLU A 201 -21.72 -0.71 6.11
C GLU A 201 -20.42 -0.12 6.65
N ILE A 202 -20.47 1.07 7.28
CA ILE A 202 -19.28 1.71 7.85
C ILE A 202 -18.59 0.84 8.89
N ASP A 203 -19.34 0.06 9.67
CA ASP A 203 -18.76 -0.84 10.67
C ASP A 203 -17.92 -1.97 10.06
N LYS A 204 -18.17 -2.30 8.78
CA LYS A 204 -17.48 -3.39 8.06
C LYS A 204 -16.33 -2.88 7.19
N TYR A 205 -16.52 -1.72 6.54
CA TYR A 205 -15.56 -1.17 5.59
C TYR A 205 -14.83 0.09 6.07
N GLY A 206 -15.14 0.55 7.28
CA GLY A 206 -14.50 1.70 7.93
C GLY A 206 -13.16 1.39 8.57
N LEU A 207 -12.83 2.19 9.60
CA LEU A 207 -11.58 2.12 10.35
C LEU A 207 -11.68 1.18 11.56
N GLY A 208 -10.54 0.63 11.96
CA GLY A 208 -10.41 -0.21 13.16
C GLY A 208 -10.25 0.62 14.43
N LYS A 209 -9.99 -0.07 15.54
CA LYS A 209 -9.90 0.52 16.88
C LYS A 209 -8.56 0.26 17.59
N GLU A 210 -7.61 -0.38 16.93
CA GLU A 210 -6.29 -0.68 17.51
C GLU A 210 -5.39 0.55 17.59
N ARG A 211 -5.65 1.58 16.77
CA ARG A 211 -4.93 2.85 16.78
C ARG A 211 -5.82 4.01 16.34
N ASP A 212 -5.55 5.21 16.85
CA ASP A 212 -6.32 6.42 16.52
C ASP A 212 -5.93 6.97 15.14
N PRO A 213 -6.87 7.14 14.19
CA PRO A 213 -6.57 7.70 12.87
C PRO A 213 -5.81 9.03 12.89
N ALA A 214 -6.01 9.88 13.91
CA ALA A 214 -5.27 11.13 14.05
C ALA A 214 -3.76 10.92 14.24
N GLN A 215 -3.38 9.84 14.94
CA GLN A 215 -1.98 9.46 15.13
C GLN A 215 -1.33 9.04 13.81
N PHE A 216 -2.07 8.45 12.86
CA PHE A 216 -1.53 8.10 11.55
C PHE A 216 -1.08 9.34 10.77
N TRP A 217 -1.92 10.39 10.72
CA TRP A 217 -1.58 11.64 10.04
C TRP A 217 -0.36 12.33 10.66
N LYS A 218 -0.24 12.26 11.99
CA LYS A 218 0.95 12.73 12.72
C LYS A 218 2.17 11.87 12.44
N TRP A 219 2.01 10.55 12.37
CA TRP A 219 3.10 9.59 12.15
C TRP A 219 3.78 9.79 10.79
N ILE A 220 3.01 10.17 9.77
CA ILE A 220 3.52 10.49 8.44
C ILE A 220 3.78 11.99 8.22
N ASP A 221 3.70 12.80 9.28
CA ASP A 221 3.87 14.26 9.26
C ASP A 221 3.10 14.95 8.12
N TYR A 222 1.82 14.58 7.93
CA TYR A 222 1.04 15.07 6.79
C TYR A 222 0.66 16.54 6.95
N ASP A 223 1.12 17.39 6.03
CA ASP A 223 0.76 18.80 6.00
C ASP A 223 -0.55 18.98 5.22
N PHE A 224 -1.62 19.19 5.99
CA PHE A 224 -2.97 19.38 5.51
C PHE A 224 -3.24 20.72 4.83
N GLN A 225 -2.33 21.71 4.95
CA GLN A 225 -2.39 22.98 4.24
C GLN A 225 -1.65 22.88 2.91
N LYS A 226 -0.45 22.29 2.92
CA LYS A 226 0.34 22.02 1.71
C LYS A 226 -0.19 20.84 0.90
N MET A 227 -1.07 20.02 1.49
CA MET A 227 -1.64 18.82 0.89
C MET A 227 -0.57 17.77 0.51
N GLU A 228 0.47 17.63 1.33
CA GLU A 228 1.54 16.66 1.10
C GLU A 228 2.27 16.25 2.37
N SER A 229 2.87 15.06 2.34
CA SER A 229 3.86 14.64 3.33
C SER A 229 5.27 15.10 2.94
N PRO A 230 6.22 15.10 3.90
CA PRO A 230 7.65 15.09 3.60
C PRO A 230 8.05 13.90 2.71
N GLU A 231 9.28 13.96 2.20
CA GLU A 231 9.91 12.85 1.47
C GLU A 231 10.70 11.95 2.44
N PHE A 232 10.31 10.68 2.52
CA PHE A 232 10.85 9.70 3.47
C PHE A 232 11.88 8.75 2.89
N CYS A 233 12.38 8.99 1.66
CA CYS A 233 13.35 8.10 1.02
C CYS A 233 14.61 7.90 1.88
N ASN A 234 15.12 8.94 2.54
CA ASN A 234 16.32 8.81 3.38
C ASN A 234 16.06 8.00 4.66
N LEU A 235 14.84 8.06 5.20
CA LEU A 235 14.42 7.26 6.34
C LEU A 235 14.30 5.78 5.95
N LEU A 236 13.61 5.50 4.84
CA LEU A 236 13.38 4.15 4.31
C LEU A 236 14.68 3.45 3.87
N LYS A 237 15.69 4.22 3.42
CA LYS A 237 17.04 3.70 3.09
C LYS A 237 17.80 3.17 4.30
N LYS A 238 17.51 3.67 5.51
CA LYS A 238 18.29 3.37 6.72
C LYS A 238 17.59 2.37 7.61
N GLU A 239 16.40 2.71 8.10
CA GLU A 239 15.75 1.96 9.18
C GLU A 239 14.23 1.83 9.00
N GLY A 240 13.60 2.71 8.21
CA GLY A 240 12.16 2.79 8.10
C GLY A 240 11.53 3.60 9.22
N PHE A 241 10.21 3.54 9.32
CA PHE A 241 9.47 4.26 10.36
C PHE A 241 9.57 3.55 11.71
N GLU A 242 9.48 4.31 12.80
CA GLU A 242 9.25 3.74 14.13
C GLU A 242 7.81 3.22 14.22
N ARG A 243 7.63 2.04 14.80
CA ARG A 243 6.32 1.41 14.95
C ARG A 243 5.51 2.09 16.04
N VAL A 244 4.31 2.54 15.70
CA VAL A 244 3.33 3.00 16.69
C VAL A 244 2.67 1.78 17.36
N PRO A 245 2.74 1.64 18.70
CA PRO A 245 2.10 0.52 19.41
C PRO A 245 0.58 0.47 19.17
N ILE A 246 0.00 -0.73 19.25
CA ILE A 246 -1.46 -0.89 19.23
C ILE A 246 -2.03 -0.83 20.65
N ASN A 247 -3.31 -0.49 20.78
CA ASN A 247 -4.01 -0.46 22.07
C ASN A 247 -3.87 -1.78 22.83
N SER A 248 -3.92 -2.91 22.11
CA SER A 248 -3.71 -4.25 22.69
C SER A 248 -2.30 -4.49 23.24
N ASP A 249 -1.27 -3.84 22.71
CA ASP A 249 0.11 -3.91 23.23
C ASP A 249 0.21 -3.13 24.55
N LEU A 250 -0.41 -1.96 24.59
CA LEU A 250 -0.42 -1.08 25.76
C LEU A 250 -1.19 -1.73 26.93
N ALA A 251 -2.31 -2.39 26.67
CA ALA A 251 -3.10 -3.09 27.68
C ALA A 251 -2.33 -4.23 28.37
N LYS A 252 -1.50 -4.97 27.62
CA LYS A 252 -0.67 -6.06 28.17
C LYS A 252 0.42 -5.54 29.12
N ASN A 253 0.95 -4.35 28.88
CA ASN A 253 1.99 -3.74 29.71
C ASN A 253 1.45 -3.22 31.05
N ILE A 254 0.15 -2.91 31.15
CA ILE A 254 -0.48 -2.46 32.40
C ILE A 254 -0.66 -3.62 33.40
N HIS A 255 -0.79 -4.86 32.92
CA HIS A 255 -0.94 -6.04 33.78
C HIS A 255 0.38 -6.68 34.24
N LEU A 256 1.53 -6.10 33.86
CA LEU A 256 2.87 -6.54 34.26
C LEU A 256 3.55 -5.59 35.27
N LEU A 257 2.83 -4.56 35.73
CA LEU A 257 3.21 -3.64 36.80
C LEU A 257 2.32 -3.88 38.02
#